data_AF-A0A941A4L9-F1
#
_entry.id   AF-A0A941A4L9-F1
#
_cell.length_a   1.000
_cell.length_b   1.000
_cell.length_c   1.000
_cell.angle_alpha   90.00
_cell.angle_beta   90.00
_cell.angle_gamma   90.00
#
_symmetry.space_group_name_H-M   'P 1'
#
loop_
_entity.id
_entity.type
_entity.pdbx_description
1 polymer ?
#
loop_
_entity_poly.entity_id
_entity_poly.type
_entity_poly.pdbx_seq_one_letter_code
_entity_poly.pdbx_strand_id
1 'polypeptide(L)'
;MSELINNRAHRIQTMKEIIKHLHRGGSPDEVRGTLRSMVRETDASEIAAMEQELMAEGMRVEEVQSMCDLHSSVLREVLVQIEPAQAHPAIPPGHPVDTFRRENGAVREAAARMRVAMQSVSRLPDNAVPGNELTAWRQAYNDIMDVEKHYQRKEHLLFS
;
A
#
# COMPACT_ATOMS: atom_id res chain seq x y z
N MET A 1 -34.58 -7.96 -2.48
CA MET A 1 -33.69 -7.71 -1.31
C MET A 1 -32.98 -8.97 -0.81
N SER A 2 -33.60 -10.15 -0.82
CA SER A 2 -32.93 -11.41 -0.42
C SER A 2 -31.72 -11.78 -1.29
N GLU A 3 -31.78 -11.60 -2.61
CA GLU A 3 -30.68 -11.99 -3.51
C GLU A 3 -29.40 -11.16 -3.32
N LEU A 4 -29.52 -9.86 -3.08
CA LEU A 4 -28.36 -8.98 -2.83
C LEU A 4 -27.66 -9.32 -1.50
N ILE A 5 -28.44 -9.65 -0.48
CA ILE A 5 -27.93 -10.07 0.83
C ILE A 5 -27.25 -11.45 0.72
N ASN A 6 -27.84 -12.36 -0.05
CA ASN A 6 -27.29 -13.71 -0.25
C ASN A 6 -25.97 -13.66 -1.02
N ASN A 7 -25.87 -12.77 -2.02
CA ASN A 7 -24.63 -12.57 -2.78
C ASN A 7 -23.52 -11.97 -1.90
N ARG A 8 -23.84 -10.98 -1.06
CA ARG A 8 -22.89 -10.41 -0.09
C ARG A 8 -22.37 -11.45 0.91
N ALA A 9 -23.26 -12.21 1.55
CA ALA A 9 -22.85 -13.23 2.51
C ALA A 9 -21.99 -14.32 1.84
N HIS A 10 -22.34 -14.71 0.61
CA HIS A 10 -21.56 -15.66 -0.17
C HIS A 10 -20.15 -15.14 -0.50
N ARG A 11 -20.02 -13.86 -0.89
CA ARG A 11 -18.71 -13.23 -1.12
C ARG A 11 -17.85 -13.22 0.14
N ILE A 12 -18.40 -12.79 1.27
CA ILE A 12 -17.70 -12.76 2.57
C ILE A 12 -17.20 -14.16 2.93
N GLN A 13 -18.06 -15.17 2.83
CA GLN A 13 -17.68 -16.54 3.12
C GLN A 13 -16.60 -17.06 2.16
N THR A 14 -16.68 -16.75 0.88
CA THR A 14 -15.71 -17.26 -0.09
C THR A 14 -14.34 -16.59 0.06
N MET A 15 -14.31 -15.29 0.35
CA MET A 15 -13.05 -14.61 0.69
C MET A 15 -12.42 -15.21 1.94
N LYS A 16 -13.23 -15.46 2.99
CA LYS A 16 -12.77 -16.11 4.22
C LYS A 16 -12.10 -17.46 3.94
N GLU A 17 -12.70 -18.29 3.09
CA GLU A 17 -12.13 -19.58 2.71
C GLU A 17 -10.83 -19.44 1.91
N ILE A 18 -10.73 -18.44 1.03
CA ILE A 18 -9.48 -18.14 0.31
C ILE A 18 -8.37 -17.74 1.29
N ILE A 19 -8.66 -16.86 2.26
CA ILE A 19 -7.69 -16.45 3.28
C ILE A 19 -7.23 -17.65 4.11
N LYS A 20 -8.16 -18.51 4.56
CA LYS A 20 -7.82 -19.75 5.29
C LYS A 20 -7.01 -20.74 4.45
N HIS A 21 -7.27 -20.82 3.15
CA HIS A 21 -6.50 -21.68 2.24
C HIS A 21 -5.05 -21.18 2.12
N LEU A 22 -4.86 -19.88 1.90
CA LEU A 22 -3.53 -19.26 1.86
C LEU A 22 -2.80 -19.38 3.20
N HIS A 23 -3.52 -19.24 4.32
CA HIS A 23 -2.96 -19.40 5.66
C HIS A 23 -2.43 -20.82 5.93
N ARG A 24 -3.06 -21.84 5.35
CA ARG A 24 -2.60 -23.24 5.45
C ARG A 24 -1.44 -23.58 4.51
N GLY A 25 -0.86 -22.59 3.83
CA GLY A 25 0.21 -22.78 2.85
C GLY A 25 -0.26 -23.22 1.47
N GLY A 26 -1.55 -23.03 1.17
CA GLY A 26 -2.12 -23.29 -0.16
C GLY A 26 -1.52 -22.39 -1.24
N SER A 27 -1.56 -22.86 -2.48
CA SER A 27 -0.93 -22.14 -3.60
C SER A 27 -1.74 -20.91 -3.99
N PRO A 28 -1.12 -19.71 -4.06
CA PRO A 28 -1.78 -18.51 -4.55
C PRO A 28 -2.39 -18.65 -5.95
N ASP A 29 -1.82 -19.50 -6.80
CA ASP A 29 -2.29 -19.70 -8.16
C ASP A 29 -3.64 -20.41 -8.23
N GLU A 30 -3.97 -21.24 -7.24
CA GLU A 30 -5.25 -21.98 -7.19
C GLU A 30 -6.43 -21.04 -6.92
N VAL A 31 -6.20 -19.98 -6.15
CA VAL A 31 -7.23 -19.02 -5.75
C VAL A 31 -7.23 -17.75 -6.61
N ARG A 32 -6.22 -17.56 -7.47
CA ARG A 32 -5.98 -16.35 -8.26
C ARG A 32 -7.18 -15.93 -9.11
N GLY A 33 -7.79 -16.88 -9.83
CA GLY A 33 -8.94 -16.61 -10.71
C GLY A 33 -10.15 -16.10 -9.93
N THR A 34 -10.44 -16.77 -8.83
CA THR A 34 -11.53 -16.44 -7.91
C THR A 34 -11.30 -15.12 -7.18
N LEU A 35 -10.06 -14.85 -6.75
CA LEU A 35 -9.68 -13.58 -6.15
C LEU A 35 -9.90 -12.42 -7.13
N ARG A 36 -9.55 -12.61 -8.42
CA ARG A 36 -9.70 -11.57 -9.44
C ARG A 36 -11.15 -11.17 -9.72
N SER A 37 -12.08 -12.11 -9.75
CA SER A 37 -13.50 -11.77 -9.91
C SER A 37 -14.04 -11.08 -8.67
N MET A 38 -13.73 -11.61 -7.48
CA MET A 38 -14.26 -11.06 -6.22
C MET A 38 -13.79 -9.65 -5.94
N VAL A 39 -12.52 -9.33 -6.19
CA VAL A 39 -11.95 -8.01 -5.88
C VAL A 39 -12.62 -6.88 -6.67
N ARG A 40 -13.22 -7.19 -7.82
CA ARG A 40 -14.00 -6.21 -8.61
C ARG A 40 -15.39 -5.94 -8.04
N GLU A 41 -15.91 -6.87 -7.25
CA GLU A 41 -17.28 -6.86 -6.72
C GLU A 41 -17.34 -6.65 -5.21
N THR A 42 -16.19 -6.62 -4.54
CA THR A 42 -16.08 -6.54 -3.09
C THR A 42 -15.91 -5.10 -2.64
N ASP A 43 -16.79 -4.66 -1.75
CA ASP A 43 -16.66 -3.36 -1.09
C ASP A 43 -15.81 -3.43 0.18
N ALA A 44 -15.22 -2.30 0.59
CA ALA A 44 -14.41 -2.22 1.81
C ALA A 44 -15.15 -2.72 3.07
N SER A 45 -16.47 -2.52 3.14
CA SER A 45 -17.29 -3.00 4.26
C SER A 45 -17.42 -4.54 4.31
N GLU A 46 -17.25 -5.23 3.19
CA GLU A 46 -17.29 -6.69 3.11
C GLU A 46 -15.95 -7.29 3.52
N ILE A 47 -14.84 -6.62 3.19
CA ILE A 47 -13.49 -6.97 3.66
C ILE A 47 -13.43 -6.85 5.19
N ALA A 48 -13.89 -5.72 5.74
CA ALA A 48 -13.92 -5.52 7.19
C ALA A 48 -14.80 -6.57 7.90
N ALA A 49 -15.95 -6.92 7.33
CA ALA A 49 -16.81 -7.95 7.90
C ALA A 49 -16.13 -9.33 7.91
N MET A 50 -15.45 -9.71 6.83
CA MET A 50 -14.67 -10.94 6.74
C MET A 50 -13.54 -10.98 7.79
N GLU A 51 -12.80 -9.88 7.98
CA GLU A 51 -11.73 -9.79 8.99
C GLU A 51 -12.28 -9.98 10.41
N GLN A 52 -13.41 -9.34 10.72
CA GLN A 52 -14.06 -9.51 12.03
C GLN A 52 -14.54 -10.95 12.26
N GLU A 53 -15.07 -11.62 11.24
CA GLU A 53 -15.44 -13.04 11.34
C GLU A 53 -14.23 -13.95 11.57
N LEU A 54 -13.12 -13.73 10.87
CA LEU A 54 -11.87 -14.48 11.07
C LEU A 54 -11.34 -14.33 12.51
N MET A 55 -11.40 -13.11 13.05
CA MET A 55 -11.03 -12.84 14.44
C MET A 55 -11.98 -13.54 15.42
N ALA A 56 -13.29 -13.50 15.17
CA ALA A 56 -14.30 -14.17 15.99
C ALA A 56 -14.13 -15.71 15.99
N GLU A 57 -13.61 -16.27 14.90
CA GLU A 57 -13.27 -17.70 14.76
C GLU A 57 -11.92 -18.07 15.41
N GLY A 58 -11.22 -17.12 16.03
CA GLY A 58 -10.02 -17.35 16.84
C GLY A 58 -8.70 -17.04 16.14
N MET A 59 -8.71 -16.46 14.94
CA MET A 59 -7.50 -15.95 14.30
C MET A 59 -7.01 -14.70 15.04
N ARG A 60 -5.72 -14.61 15.33
CA ARG A 60 -5.17 -13.43 16.03
C ARG A 60 -5.10 -12.24 15.09
N VAL A 61 -5.16 -11.03 15.64
CA VAL A 61 -5.06 -9.78 14.88
C VAL A 61 -3.74 -9.73 14.10
N GLU A 62 -2.64 -10.16 14.71
CA GLU A 62 -1.33 -10.16 14.07
C GLU A 62 -1.29 -11.14 12.87
N GLU A 63 -2.04 -12.24 12.93
CA GLU A 63 -2.14 -13.21 11.85
C GLU A 63 -2.92 -12.60 10.68
N VAL A 64 -4.07 -11.97 10.96
CA VAL A 64 -4.86 -11.23 9.95
C VAL A 64 -4.03 -10.12 9.29
N GLN A 65 -3.22 -9.39 10.06
CA GLN A 65 -2.35 -8.34 9.53
C GLN A 65 -1.19 -8.89 8.68
N SER A 66 -0.53 -9.96 9.11
CA SER A 66 0.56 -10.60 8.34
C SER A 66 0.09 -11.14 6.99
N MET A 67 -1.18 -11.55 6.97
CA MET A 67 -1.90 -12.06 5.82
C MET A 67 -2.10 -10.92 4.80
N CYS A 68 -2.46 -9.70 5.22
CA CYS A 68 -2.60 -8.54 4.32
C CYS A 68 -1.42 -8.33 3.36
N ASP A 69 -0.17 -8.56 3.78
CA ASP A 69 1.00 -8.41 2.91
C ASP A 69 1.06 -9.45 1.79
N LEU A 70 0.77 -10.72 2.11
CA LEU A 70 0.73 -11.81 1.14
C LEU A 70 -0.40 -11.59 0.14
N HIS A 71 -1.60 -11.22 0.60
CA HIS A 71 -2.73 -10.97 -0.30
C HIS A 71 -2.46 -9.74 -1.14
N SER A 72 -1.87 -8.69 -0.56
CA SER A 72 -1.52 -7.46 -1.28
C SER A 72 -0.60 -7.75 -2.46
N SER A 73 0.28 -8.74 -2.39
CA SER A 73 1.14 -9.14 -3.51
C SER A 73 0.32 -9.76 -4.65
N VAL A 74 -0.58 -10.70 -4.34
CA VAL A 74 -1.48 -11.36 -5.29
C VAL A 74 -2.49 -10.37 -5.87
N LEU A 75 -3.05 -9.52 -5.00
CA LEU A 75 -3.95 -8.42 -5.33
C LEU A 75 -3.26 -7.40 -6.22
N ARG A 76 -2.00 -7.01 -5.96
CA ARG A 76 -1.28 -6.07 -6.84
C ARG A 76 -1.17 -6.62 -8.25
N GLU A 77 -0.84 -7.89 -8.43
CA GLU A 77 -0.77 -8.49 -9.77
C GLU A 77 -2.14 -8.51 -10.47
N VAL A 78 -3.20 -8.76 -9.70
CA VAL A 78 -4.58 -8.75 -10.18
C VAL A 78 -5.05 -7.32 -10.53
N LEU A 79 -4.79 -6.36 -9.66
CA LEU A 79 -5.17 -4.95 -9.75
C LEU A 79 -4.37 -4.21 -10.84
N VAL A 80 -3.09 -4.55 -11.03
CA VAL A 80 -2.25 -3.99 -12.12
C VAL A 80 -2.81 -4.38 -13.50
N GLN A 81 -3.50 -5.52 -13.62
CA GLN A 81 -4.19 -5.93 -14.85
C GLN A 81 -5.63 -5.43 -14.95
N ILE A 82 -6.16 -4.77 -13.93
CA ILE A 82 -7.34 -3.93 -14.08
C ILE A 82 -6.78 -2.63 -14.63
N GLU A 83 -6.84 -2.45 -15.96
CA GLU A 83 -6.65 -1.12 -16.52
C GLU A 83 -7.48 -0.16 -15.67
N PRO A 84 -6.90 0.97 -15.20
CA PRO A 84 -7.64 1.91 -14.38
C PRO A 84 -8.92 2.22 -15.15
N ALA A 85 -10.03 1.72 -14.63
CA ALA A 85 -11.32 1.89 -15.26
C ALA A 85 -11.52 3.40 -15.31
N GLN A 86 -11.42 3.92 -16.53
CA GLN A 86 -11.48 5.33 -16.87
C GLN A 86 -10.20 6.09 -16.50
N ALA A 87 -9.58 6.67 -17.54
CA ALA A 87 -8.67 7.79 -17.40
C ALA A 87 -9.31 8.81 -16.45
N HIS A 88 -8.84 8.83 -15.20
CA HIS A 88 -9.28 9.85 -14.24
C HIS A 88 -9.12 11.20 -14.91
N PRO A 89 -10.15 12.07 -14.91
CA PRO A 89 -10.05 13.39 -15.50
C PRO A 89 -8.79 14.07 -14.97
N ALA A 90 -8.06 14.77 -15.86
CA ALA A 90 -6.81 15.42 -15.52
C ALA A 90 -7.00 16.22 -14.22
N ILE A 91 -6.31 15.80 -13.17
CA ILE A 91 -6.47 16.39 -11.84
C ILE A 91 -5.98 17.84 -11.94
N PRO A 92 -6.85 18.84 -11.73
CA PRO A 92 -6.47 20.22 -11.95
C PRO A 92 -5.45 20.68 -10.91
N PRO A 93 -4.58 21.65 -11.27
CA PRO A 93 -3.66 22.25 -10.31
C PRO A 93 -4.37 22.76 -9.06
N GLY A 94 -3.89 22.35 -7.89
CA GLY A 94 -4.43 22.78 -6.59
C GLY A 94 -5.47 21.82 -5.99
N HIS A 95 -5.92 20.81 -6.73
CA HIS A 95 -6.68 19.72 -6.16
C HIS A 95 -5.84 18.96 -5.11
N PRO A 96 -6.40 18.50 -3.97
CA PRO A 96 -5.64 17.82 -2.91
C PRO A 96 -4.78 16.65 -3.41
N VAL A 97 -5.33 15.81 -4.31
CA VAL A 97 -4.59 14.69 -4.92
C VAL A 97 -3.42 15.15 -5.78
N ASP A 98 -3.54 16.28 -6.48
CA ASP A 98 -2.43 16.85 -7.26
C ASP A 98 -1.32 17.37 -6.32
N THR A 99 -1.68 18.07 -5.24
CA THR A 99 -0.73 18.45 -4.19
C THR A 99 -0.01 17.24 -3.62
N PHE A 100 -0.74 16.18 -3.26
CA PHE A 100 -0.12 14.94 -2.76
C PHE A 100 0.80 14.28 -3.81
N ARG A 101 0.44 14.31 -5.10
CA ARG A 101 1.30 13.79 -6.18
C ARG A 101 2.59 14.59 -6.29
N ARG A 102 2.53 15.92 -6.22
CA ARG A 102 3.70 16.80 -6.25
C ARG A 102 4.60 16.59 -5.04
N GLU A 103 4.02 16.45 -3.84
CA GLU A 103 4.75 16.12 -2.62
C GLU A 103 5.47 14.77 -2.73
N ASN A 104 4.81 13.73 -3.25
CA ASN A 104 5.47 12.44 -3.51
C ASN A 104 6.64 12.59 -4.50
N GLY A 105 6.52 13.47 -5.49
CA GLY A 105 7.61 13.83 -6.40
C GLY A 105 8.82 14.42 -5.66
N ALA A 106 8.57 15.44 -4.84
CA ALA A 106 9.61 16.10 -4.04
C ALA A 106 10.30 15.14 -3.07
N VAL A 107 9.55 14.25 -2.40
CA VAL A 107 10.12 13.21 -1.52
C VAL A 107 11.02 12.24 -2.30
N ARG A 108 10.62 11.83 -3.51
CA ARG A 108 11.48 10.98 -4.36
C ARG A 108 12.77 11.68 -4.76
N GLU A 109 12.70 12.96 -5.11
CA GLU A 109 13.88 13.76 -5.43
C GLU A 109 14.81 13.92 -4.23
N ALA A 110 14.26 14.19 -3.04
CA ALA A 110 15.04 14.27 -1.81
C ALA A 110 15.74 12.94 -1.49
N ALA A 111 15.03 11.82 -1.62
CA ALA A 111 15.61 10.48 -1.47
C ALA A 111 16.72 10.20 -2.50
N ALA A 112 16.55 10.63 -3.76
CA ALA A 112 17.59 10.51 -4.77
C ALA A 112 18.84 11.34 -4.41
N ARG A 113 18.66 12.60 -3.97
CA ARG A 113 19.76 13.45 -3.50
C ARG A 113 20.50 12.83 -2.32
N MET A 114 19.78 12.26 -1.35
CA MET A 114 20.38 11.60 -0.19
C MET A 114 21.23 10.39 -0.61
N ARG A 115 20.75 9.57 -1.56
CA ARG A 115 21.54 8.45 -2.11
C ARG A 115 22.81 8.91 -2.80
N VAL A 116 22.74 9.97 -3.61
CA VAL A 116 23.93 10.55 -4.27
C VAL A 116 24.91 11.09 -3.24
N ALA A 117 24.45 11.85 -2.24
CA ALA A 117 25.30 12.36 -1.17
C ALA A 117 25.97 11.22 -0.39
N MET A 118 25.24 10.15 -0.10
CA MET A 118 25.78 8.97 0.58
C MET A 118 26.84 8.25 -0.25
N GLN A 119 26.63 8.14 -1.58
CA GLN A 119 27.65 7.59 -2.48
C GLN A 119 28.91 8.46 -2.52
N SER A 120 28.77 9.78 -2.51
CA SER A 120 29.91 10.69 -2.44
C SER A 120 30.70 10.51 -1.15
N VAL A 121 30.02 10.42 0.00
CA VAL A 121 30.66 10.12 1.29
C VAL A 121 31.38 8.78 1.26
N SER A 122 30.77 7.72 0.71
CA SER A 122 31.38 6.39 0.65
C SER A 122 32.61 6.28 -0.26
N ARG A 123 32.81 7.25 -1.16
CA ARG A 123 33.98 7.30 -2.06
C ARG A 123 35.14 8.09 -1.46
N LEU A 124 34.94 8.74 -0.33
CA LEU A 124 36.01 9.44 0.36
C LEU A 124 37.00 8.43 0.94
N PRO A 125 38.31 8.75 0.96
CA PRO A 125 39.30 7.98 1.69
C PRO A 125 38.93 7.86 3.18
N ASP A 126 39.28 6.75 3.83
CA ASP A 126 38.95 6.51 5.25
C ASP A 126 39.47 7.59 6.21
N ASN A 127 40.53 8.30 5.82
CA ASN A 127 41.14 9.40 6.58
C ASN A 127 40.65 10.80 6.18
N ALA A 128 39.74 10.91 5.22
CA ALA A 128 39.18 12.18 4.78
C ALA A 128 38.05 12.61 5.72
N VAL A 129 38.02 13.91 6.03
CA VAL A 129 36.93 14.52 6.80
C VAL A 129 35.83 14.94 5.81
N PRO A 130 34.63 14.35 5.85
CA PRO A 130 33.54 14.72 4.95
C PRO A 130 33.08 16.14 5.25
N GLY A 131 33.09 17.03 4.25
CA GLY A 131 32.72 18.43 4.42
C GLY A 131 31.36 18.71 3.78
N ASN A 132 31.42 19.08 2.50
CA ASN A 132 30.23 19.41 1.72
C ASN A 132 29.33 18.20 1.49
N GLU A 133 29.90 16.99 1.42
CA GLU A 133 29.19 15.73 1.22
C GLU A 133 28.28 15.42 2.42
N LEU A 134 28.81 15.59 3.64
CA LEU A 134 28.03 15.39 4.86
C LEU A 134 26.97 16.47 5.02
N THR A 135 27.29 17.71 4.65
CA THR A 135 26.31 18.81 4.65
C THR A 135 25.16 18.53 3.69
N ALA A 136 25.47 18.09 2.46
CA ALA A 136 24.47 17.72 1.46
C ALA A 136 23.61 16.53 1.92
N TRP A 137 24.22 15.53 2.56
CA TRP A 137 23.50 14.39 3.12
C TRP A 137 22.55 14.83 4.25
N ARG A 138 23.01 15.68 5.17
CA ARG A 138 22.18 16.22 6.26
C ARG A 138 21.00 17.04 5.74
N GLN A 139 21.22 17.85 4.70
CA GLN A 139 20.14 18.60 4.08
C GLN A 139 19.10 17.66 3.46
N ALA A 140 19.53 16.67 2.69
CA ALA A 140 18.62 15.71 2.06
C ALA A 140 17.86 14.87 3.11
N TYR A 141 18.51 14.54 4.24
CA TYR A 141 17.85 13.90 5.38
C TYR A 141 16.73 14.77 5.96
N ASN A 142 17.02 16.05 6.22
CA ASN A 142 16.02 16.99 6.74
C ASN A 142 14.82 17.14 5.79
N ASP A 143 15.07 17.23 4.48
CA ASP A 143 14.01 17.30 3.47
C ASP A 143 13.11 16.05 3.48
N ILE A 144 13.68 14.86 3.76
CA ILE A 144 12.92 13.60 3.83
C ILE A 144 12.08 13.54 5.11
N MET A 145 12.52 14.14 6.21
CA MET A 145 11.77 14.11 7.47
C MET A 145 10.38 14.74 7.38
N ASP A 146 10.15 15.63 6.40
CA ASP A 146 8.82 16.17 6.12
C ASP A 146 7.81 15.13 5.59
N VAL A 147 8.26 13.91 5.26
CA VAL A 147 7.38 12.81 4.82
C VAL A 147 6.34 12.43 5.87
N GLU A 148 6.65 12.58 7.15
CA GLU A 148 5.70 12.29 8.23
C GLU A 148 4.47 13.22 8.14
N LYS A 149 4.70 14.52 7.92
CA LYS A 149 3.63 15.51 7.73
C LYS A 149 2.76 15.17 6.51
N HIS A 150 3.37 14.65 5.44
CA HIS A 150 2.66 14.21 4.25
C HIS A 150 1.74 13.01 4.54
N TYR A 151 2.23 12.00 5.25
CA TYR A 151 1.43 10.82 5.59
C TYR A 151 0.33 11.15 6.60
N GLN A 152 0.62 11.93 7.65
CA GLN A 152 -0.41 12.39 8.59
C GLN A 152 -1.55 13.15 7.89
N ARG A 153 -1.23 14.02 6.93
CA ARG A 153 -2.27 14.71 6.14
C ARG A 153 -3.10 13.76 5.27
N LYS A 154 -2.49 12.73 4.69
CA LYS A 154 -3.22 11.72 3.93
C LYS A 154 -4.16 10.92 4.82
N GLU A 155 -3.68 10.48 5.98
CA GLU A 155 -4.48 9.75 6.96
C GLU A 155 -5.67 10.59 7.42
N HIS A 156 -5.44 11.85 7.81
CA HIS A 156 -6.50 12.69 8.36
C HIS A 156 -7.49 13.25 7.32
N LEU A 157 -7.10 13.38 6.04
CA LEU A 157 -7.92 14.09 5.05
C LEU A 157 -8.39 13.23 3.87
N LEU A 158 -7.80 12.05 3.66
CA LEU A 158 -8.06 11.23 2.47
C LEU A 158 -8.45 9.79 2.81
N PHE A 159 -7.94 9.24 3.91
CA PHE A 159 -8.21 7.86 4.35
C PHE A 159 -9.00 7.76 5.66
N SER A 160 -9.48 8.90 6.17
CA SER A 160 -10.36 9.01 7.33
C SER A 160 -11.76 8.45 7.07
#